data_AF-A0A9E3SM71-F1
#
_entry.id   AF-A0A9E3SM71-F1
#
_cell.length_a   1.000
_cell.length_b   1.000
_cell.length_c   1.000
_cell.angle_alpha   90.00
_cell.angle_beta   90.00
_cell.angle_gamma   90.00
#
_symmetry.space_group_name_H-M   'P 1'
#
loop_
_entity.id
_entity.type
_entity.pdbx_description
1 polymer ?
#
loop_
_entity_poly.entity_id
_entity_poly.type
_entity_poly.pdbx_seq_one_letter_code
_entity_poly.pdbx_strand_id
1 'polypeptide(L)'
;MKKIQIYLISLIVLVFALNYYHVIQQGTYRDVFIPMAESLIEDGVLANHFFPSGGATYPLWGYVFLILPDVIFGTKDLILLFFQLIACFFGIQIFYKTFDLERKLWHLSLLLPFIALMSTRMPDAPAGFLLLLYVYNLKKFFDDGKSKYIIFA
;
A
#
# COMPACT_ATOMS: atom_id res chain seq x y z
N MET A 1 9.89 -11.13 22.60
CA MET A 1 9.21 -11.03 21.28
C MET A 1 7.83 -10.34 21.31
N LYS A 2 6.90 -10.65 22.23
CA LYS A 2 5.52 -10.10 22.18
C LYS A 2 5.39 -8.58 22.38
N LYS A 3 6.16 -7.96 23.29
CA LYS A 3 6.01 -6.53 23.62
C LYS A 3 6.34 -5.58 22.45
N ILE A 4 7.42 -5.84 21.70
CA ILE A 4 7.82 -5.02 20.55
C ILE A 4 6.77 -5.06 19.43
N GLN A 5 6.11 -6.21 19.23
CA GLN A 5 5.03 -6.32 18.26
C GLN A 5 3.82 -5.48 18.65
N ILE A 6 3.46 -5.46 19.94
CA ILE A 6 2.39 -4.60 20.44
C ILE A 6 2.74 -3.13 20.18
N TYR A 7 3.94 -2.68 20.54
CA TYR A 7 4.37 -1.30 20.28
C TYR A 7 4.36 -0.95 18.79
N LEU A 8 4.79 -1.89 17.93
CA LEU A 8 4.75 -1.70 16.48
C LEU A 8 3.32 -1.55 15.97
N ILE A 9 2.41 -2.45 16.36
CA ILE A 9 1.00 -2.40 15.93
C ILE A 9 0.35 -1.10 16.45
N SER A 10 0.58 -0.73 17.70
CA SER A 10 0.09 0.53 18.26
C SER A 10 0.62 1.74 17.50
N LEU A 11 1.90 1.74 17.11
CA LEU A 11 2.48 2.80 16.30
C LEU A 11 1.86 2.88 14.91
N ILE A 12 1.67 1.74 14.23
CA ILE A 12 1.02 1.69 12.91
C ILE A 12 -0.39 2.26 13.00
N VAL A 13 -1.20 1.77 13.94
CA VAL A 13 -2.59 2.24 14.14
C VAL A 13 -2.61 3.73 14.46
N LEU A 14 -1.73 4.20 15.33
CA LEU A 14 -1.64 5.62 15.69
C LEU A 14 -1.30 6.49 14.46
N VAL A 15 -0.31 6.11 13.67
CA VAL A 15 0.08 6.88 12.48
C VAL A 15 -1.02 6.87 11.42
N PHE A 16 -1.70 5.75 11.22
CA PHE A 16 -2.87 5.68 10.32
C PHE A 16 -4.00 6.59 10.79
N ALA A 17 -4.30 6.59 12.09
CA ALA A 17 -5.33 7.46 12.67
C ALA A 17 -4.97 8.94 12.54
N LEU A 18 -3.70 9.31 12.81
CA LEU A 18 -3.23 10.69 12.68
C LEU A 18 -3.21 11.17 11.23
N ASN A 19 -2.87 10.28 10.29
CA ASN A 19 -2.79 10.64 8.87
C ASN A 19 -4.14 10.57 8.14
N TYR A 20 -5.19 10.09 8.82
CA TYR A 20 -6.53 9.93 8.23
C TYR A 20 -7.06 11.23 7.63
N TYR A 21 -6.83 12.38 8.26
CA TYR A 21 -7.35 13.69 7.83
C TYR A 21 -6.37 14.53 6.98
N HIS A 22 -5.29 13.94 6.45
CA HIS A 22 -4.30 14.70 5.69
C HIS A 22 -4.82 15.14 4.30
N VAL A 23 -5.29 16.39 4.23
CA VAL A 23 -6.09 16.98 3.12
C VAL A 23 -5.45 16.83 1.74
N ILE A 24 -4.14 17.09 1.59
CA ILE A 24 -3.46 17.04 0.29
C ILE A 24 -3.50 15.65 -0.35
N GLN A 25 -3.45 14.60 0.48
CA GLN A 25 -3.44 13.20 0.01
C GLN A 25 -4.85 12.71 -0.36
N GLN A 26 -5.89 13.43 0.07
CA GLN A 26 -7.28 13.11 -0.24
C GLN A 26 -7.71 13.64 -1.61
N GLY A 27 -7.05 14.70 -2.13
CA GLY A 27 -7.40 15.30 -3.43
C GLY A 27 -7.25 14.32 -4.59
N THR A 28 -6.05 13.76 -4.79
CA THR A 28 -5.82 12.77 -5.87
C THR A 28 -6.72 11.55 -5.72
N TYR A 29 -6.91 11.06 -4.49
CA TYR A 29 -7.83 9.95 -4.22
C TYR A 29 -9.26 10.25 -4.68
N ARG A 30 -9.80 11.39 -4.25
CA ARG A 30 -11.17 11.80 -4.53
C ARG A 30 -11.40 12.21 -5.98
N ASP A 31 -10.46 12.94 -6.57
CA ASP A 31 -10.67 13.60 -7.85
C ASP A 31 -10.22 12.73 -9.02
N VAL A 32 -9.32 11.78 -8.79
CA VAL A 32 -8.77 10.90 -9.83
C VAL A 32 -9.27 9.47 -9.67
N PHE A 33 -8.99 8.84 -8.53
CA PHE A 33 -9.16 7.38 -8.41
C PHE A 33 -10.59 6.93 -8.13
N ILE A 34 -11.35 7.67 -7.33
CA ILE A 34 -12.78 7.37 -7.12
C ILE A 34 -13.55 7.45 -8.46
N PRO A 35 -13.47 8.55 -9.25
CA PRO A 35 -14.17 8.62 -10.54
C PRO A 35 -13.74 7.53 -11.53
N MET A 36 -12.47 7.12 -11.51
CA MET A 36 -12.01 6.00 -12.35
C MET A 36 -12.60 4.66 -11.92
N ALA A 37 -12.75 4.43 -10.62
CA ALA A 37 -13.40 3.23 -10.11
C ALA A 37 -14.90 3.22 -10.42
N GLU A 38 -15.57 4.38 -10.30
CA GLU A 38 -16.97 4.56 -10.69
C GLU A 38 -17.18 4.30 -12.19
N SER A 39 -16.37 4.91 -13.07
CA SER A 39 -16.44 4.67 -14.52
C SER A 39 -16.15 3.22 -14.90
N LEU A 40 -15.26 2.53 -14.17
CA LEU A 40 -15.01 1.11 -14.40
C LEU A 40 -16.23 0.25 -14.04
N ILE A 41 -16.98 0.63 -13.00
CA ILE A 41 -18.20 -0.08 -12.58
C ILE A 41 -19.36 0.20 -13.56
N GLU A 42 -19.52 1.46 -13.97
CA GLU A 42 -20.66 1.91 -14.79
C GLU A 42 -20.48 1.56 -16.28
N ASP A 43 -19.32 1.86 -16.85
CA ASP A 43 -19.06 1.79 -18.29
C ASP A 43 -18.05 0.70 -18.69
N GLY A 44 -17.41 0.04 -17.71
CA GLY A 44 -16.35 -0.95 -17.97
C GLY A 44 -15.03 -0.33 -18.46
N VAL A 45 -14.85 0.98 -18.31
CA VAL A 45 -13.68 1.72 -18.80
C VAL A 45 -12.97 2.46 -17.66
N LEU A 46 -11.65 2.51 -17.70
CA LEU A 46 -10.84 3.31 -16.78
C LEU A 46 -10.73 4.76 -17.28
N ALA A 47 -11.77 5.57 -17.06
CA ALA A 47 -11.83 6.97 -17.47
C ALA A 47 -12.12 7.92 -16.31
N ASN A 48 -11.71 9.18 -16.43
CA ASN A 48 -12.14 10.29 -15.56
C ASN A 48 -12.01 11.62 -16.32
N HIS A 49 -12.37 12.73 -15.70
CA HIS A 49 -12.29 14.06 -16.33
C HIS A 49 -10.84 14.51 -16.67
N PHE A 50 -9.82 13.92 -16.04
CA PHE A 50 -8.41 14.12 -16.39
C PHE A 50 -7.98 13.24 -17.58
N PHE A 51 -8.68 12.14 -17.86
CA PHE A 51 -8.43 11.19 -18.94
C PHE A 51 -9.70 10.94 -19.78
N PRO A 52 -10.18 11.95 -20.54
CA PRO A 52 -11.51 11.93 -21.15
C PRO A 52 -11.67 11.05 -22.40
N SER A 53 -10.59 10.62 -23.07
CA SER A 53 -10.66 10.05 -24.43
C SER A 53 -9.96 8.69 -24.63
N GLY A 54 -9.72 7.93 -23.57
CA GLY A 54 -9.14 6.59 -23.69
C GLY A 54 -8.21 6.25 -22.53
N GLY A 55 -8.29 4.99 -22.10
CA GLY A 55 -7.79 4.50 -20.82
C GLY A 55 -6.43 5.07 -20.43
N ALA A 56 -6.33 5.56 -19.19
CA ALA A 56 -5.09 6.03 -18.63
C ALA A 56 -3.99 4.97 -18.83
N THR A 57 -3.07 5.21 -19.77
CA THR A 57 -1.92 4.33 -20.07
C THR A 57 -0.85 4.41 -18.98
N TYR A 58 -1.04 5.31 -18.02
CA TYR A 58 -0.22 5.41 -16.82
C TYR A 58 -0.60 4.28 -15.84
N PRO A 59 0.36 3.61 -15.17
CA PRO A 59 0.14 2.38 -14.38
C PRO A 59 -0.64 2.58 -13.06
N LEU A 60 -1.55 3.56 -13.04
CA LEU A 60 -2.46 3.84 -11.93
C LEU A 60 -3.64 2.88 -11.85
N TRP A 61 -3.89 2.11 -12.91
CA TRP A 61 -5.01 1.17 -12.97
C TRP A 61 -4.98 0.12 -11.85
N GLY A 62 -3.78 -0.35 -11.45
CA GLY A 62 -3.64 -1.29 -10.34
C GLY A 62 -4.21 -0.76 -9.02
N TYR A 63 -4.08 0.54 -8.79
CA TYR A 63 -4.62 1.19 -7.59
C TYR A 63 -6.15 1.31 -7.62
N VAL A 64 -6.74 1.52 -8.81
CA VAL A 64 -8.19 1.55 -8.99
C VAL A 64 -8.82 0.22 -8.55
N PHE A 65 -8.19 -0.92 -8.86
CA PHE A 65 -8.66 -2.23 -8.40
C PHE A 65 -8.64 -2.40 -6.88
N LEU A 66 -7.69 -1.76 -6.18
CA LEU A 66 -7.67 -1.75 -4.72
C LEU A 66 -8.78 -0.87 -4.11
N ILE A 67 -9.27 0.11 -4.87
CA ILE A 67 -10.31 1.06 -4.44
C ILE A 67 -11.72 0.58 -4.78
N LEU A 68 -11.88 -0.28 -5.79
CA LEU A 68 -13.19 -0.82 -6.20
C LEU A 68 -14.07 -1.27 -5.01
N PRO A 69 -13.55 -2.03 -4.02
CA PRO A 69 -14.36 -2.39 -2.86
C PRO A 69 -14.89 -1.17 -2.09
N ASP A 70 -14.10 -0.11 -1.92
CA ASP A 70 -14.56 1.10 -1.22
C ASP A 70 -15.70 1.79 -1.94
N VAL A 71 -15.67 1.81 -3.28
CA VAL A 71 -16.73 2.39 -4.11
C VAL A 71 -17.98 1.51 -4.08
N ILE A 72 -17.83 0.19 -4.24
CA ILE A 72 -18.94 -0.77 -4.23
C ILE A 72 -19.69 -0.76 -2.90
N PHE A 73 -18.96 -0.72 -1.77
CA PHE A 73 -19.56 -0.77 -0.43
C PHE A 73 -19.81 0.62 0.19
N GLY A 74 -19.41 1.70 -0.48
CA GLY A 74 -19.57 3.07 0.03
C GLY A 74 -18.82 3.32 1.35
N THR A 75 -17.71 2.61 1.59
CA THR A 75 -16.98 2.63 2.87
C THR A 75 -16.06 3.82 3.06
N LYS A 76 -16.01 4.74 2.08
CA LYS A 76 -15.27 6.01 2.16
C LYS A 76 -13.81 5.78 2.60
N ASP A 77 -13.05 5.02 1.82
CA ASP A 77 -11.60 4.72 1.99
C ASP A 77 -11.18 3.72 3.10
N LEU A 78 -12.12 3.28 3.94
CA LEU A 78 -11.79 2.40 5.07
C LEU A 78 -11.23 1.04 4.63
N ILE A 79 -11.71 0.48 3.51
CA ILE A 79 -11.26 -0.83 3.02
C ILE A 79 -9.83 -0.72 2.49
N LEU A 80 -9.55 0.31 1.68
CA LEU A 80 -8.21 0.63 1.21
C LEU A 80 -7.23 0.80 2.38
N LEU A 81 -7.59 1.62 3.37
CA LEU A 81 -6.73 1.86 4.54
C LEU A 81 -6.51 0.58 5.35
N PHE A 82 -7.53 -0.27 5.47
CA PHE A 82 -7.40 -1.57 6.12
C PHE A 82 -6.41 -2.48 5.39
N PHE A 83 -6.50 -2.58 4.06
CA PHE A 83 -5.53 -3.34 3.27
C PHE A 83 -4.12 -2.76 3.36
N GLN A 84 -3.97 -1.43 3.30
CA GLN A 84 -2.69 -0.75 3.46
C GLN A 84 -2.10 -0.96 4.86
N LEU A 85 -2.92 -0.99 5.91
CA LEU A 85 -2.48 -1.28 7.28
C LEU A 85 -1.94 -2.71 7.40
N ILE A 86 -2.65 -3.68 6.82
CA ILE A 86 -2.21 -5.07 6.75
C ILE A 86 -0.89 -5.17 5.97
N ALA A 87 -0.83 -4.55 4.80
CA ALA A 87 0.37 -4.52 3.96
C ALA A 87 1.55 -3.84 4.67
N CYS A 88 1.31 -2.78 5.44
CA CYS A 88 2.33 -2.11 6.24
C CYS A 88 2.92 -3.06 7.28
N PHE A 89 2.06 -3.75 8.04
CA PHE A 89 2.52 -4.71 9.06
C PHE A 89 3.35 -5.83 8.45
N PHE A 90 2.86 -6.45 7.37
CA PHE A 90 3.55 -7.52 6.65
C PHE A 90 4.83 -7.03 5.97
N GLY A 91 4.83 -5.85 5.37
CA GLY A 91 6.00 -5.22 4.76
C GLY A 91 7.13 -5.05 5.76
N ILE A 92 6.81 -4.62 6.99
CA ILE A 92 7.80 -4.55 8.08
C ILE A 92 8.28 -5.95 8.46
N GLN A 93 7.40 -6.97 8.53
CA GLN A 93 7.84 -8.35 8.80
C GLN A 93 8.81 -8.85 7.72
N ILE A 94 8.49 -8.57 6.45
CA ILE A 94 9.29 -8.95 5.29
C ILE A 94 10.63 -8.23 5.32
N PHE A 95 10.66 -6.93 5.62
CA PHE A 95 11.89 -6.16 5.77
C PHE A 95 12.85 -6.80 6.78
N TYR A 96 12.37 -7.12 7.98
CA TYR A 96 13.20 -7.80 8.99
C TYR A 96 13.74 -9.15 8.51
N LYS A 97 12.92 -9.94 7.82
CA LYS A 97 13.34 -11.23 7.25
C LYS A 97 14.31 -11.06 6.08
N THR A 98 14.15 -10.02 5.28
CA THR A 98 14.99 -9.76 4.11
C THR A 98 16.40 -9.38 4.53
N PHE A 99 16.56 -8.65 5.63
CA PHE A 99 17.89 -8.23 6.09
C PHE A 99 18.42 -9.00 7.30
N ASP A 100 17.75 -10.10 7.67
CA ASP A 100 18.07 -10.93 8.85
C ASP A 100 18.29 -10.11 10.12
N LEU A 101 17.47 -9.07 10.30
CA LEU A 101 17.61 -8.12 11.39
C LEU A 101 16.85 -8.59 12.63
N GLU A 102 17.48 -8.45 13.79
CA GLU A 102 16.79 -8.58 15.07
C GLU A 102 15.98 -7.32 15.38
N ARG A 103 14.78 -7.48 15.95
CA ARG A 103 13.90 -6.35 16.27
C ARG A 103 14.38 -5.63 17.52
N LYS A 104 14.59 -4.31 17.41
CA LYS A 104 14.97 -3.44 18.53
C LYS A 104 14.00 -2.27 18.64
N LEU A 105 13.78 -1.76 19.85
CA LEU A 105 12.82 -0.68 20.11
C LEU A 105 13.15 0.60 19.33
N TRP A 106 14.42 0.94 19.19
CA TRP A 106 14.85 2.14 18.46
C TRP A 106 14.56 2.06 16.95
N HIS A 107 14.36 0.86 16.38
CA HIS A 107 13.92 0.73 15.00
C HIS A 107 12.52 1.33 14.77
N LEU A 108 11.67 1.43 15.80
CA LEU A 108 10.32 1.98 15.67
C LEU A 108 10.34 3.40 15.09
N SER A 109 11.29 4.23 15.54
CA SER A 109 11.46 5.58 15.01
C SER A 109 11.93 5.59 13.56
N LEU A 110 12.72 4.60 13.16
CA LEU A 110 13.20 4.46 11.77
C LEU A 110 12.14 3.90 10.83
N LEU A 111 11.12 3.22 11.36
CA LEU A 111 10.00 2.71 10.58
C LEU A 111 8.92 3.77 10.32
N LEU A 112 8.94 4.90 11.03
CA LEU A 112 7.97 5.99 10.87
C LEU A 112 7.78 6.45 9.42
N PRO A 113 8.83 6.70 8.62
CA PRO A 113 8.66 7.12 7.22
C PRO A 113 7.91 6.09 6.37
N PHE A 114 8.20 4.80 6.55
CA PHE A 114 7.50 3.73 5.85
C PHE A 114 6.04 3.62 6.30
N ILE A 115 5.78 3.69 7.61
CA ILE A 115 4.42 3.65 8.15
C ILE A 115 3.62 4.88 7.66
N ALA A 116 4.23 6.06 7.62
CA ALA A 116 3.61 7.29 7.14
C ALA A 116 3.34 7.23 5.62
N LEU A 117 4.25 6.67 4.82
CA LEU A 117 4.01 6.40 3.41
C LEU A 117 2.80 5.47 3.23
N MET A 118 2.79 4.35 3.97
CA MET A 118 1.73 3.34 3.87
C MET A 118 0.36 3.85 4.34
N SER A 119 0.32 4.88 5.18
CA SER A 119 -0.94 5.48 5.66
C SER A 119 -1.52 6.54 4.70
N THR A 120 -0.84 6.82 3.59
CA THR A 120 -1.34 7.73 2.55
C THR A 120 -2.26 7.00 1.57
N ARG A 121 -3.30 7.69 1.09
CA ARG A 121 -4.23 7.20 0.05
C ARG A 121 -3.66 7.41 -1.35
N MET A 122 -2.41 7.01 -1.53
CA MET A 122 -1.69 7.18 -2.78
C MET A 122 -1.22 5.83 -3.31
N PRO A 123 -1.06 5.69 -4.64
CA PRO A 123 -0.54 4.47 -5.27
C PRO A 123 0.89 4.15 -4.81
N ASP A 124 1.65 5.14 -4.33
CA ASP A 124 3.02 4.97 -3.83
C ASP A 124 3.09 4.06 -2.60
N ALA A 125 2.03 4.03 -1.78
CA ALA A 125 1.95 3.15 -0.62
C ALA A 125 1.98 1.66 -1.02
N PRO A 126 1.02 1.12 -1.79
CA PRO A 126 1.10 -0.27 -2.23
C PRO A 126 2.33 -0.52 -3.11
N ALA A 127 2.80 0.44 -3.90
CA ALA A 127 4.05 0.29 -4.66
C ALA A 127 5.26 0.07 -3.75
N GLY A 128 5.37 0.80 -2.64
CA GLY A 128 6.43 0.60 -1.64
C GLY A 128 6.40 -0.79 -1.00
N PHE A 129 5.21 -1.33 -0.72
CA PHE A 129 5.06 -2.70 -0.25
C PHE A 129 5.46 -3.74 -1.31
N LEU A 130 5.01 -3.56 -2.56
CA LEU A 130 5.35 -4.46 -3.67
C LEU A 130 6.85 -4.46 -3.95
N LEU A 131 7.52 -3.31 -3.85
CA LEU A 131 8.97 -3.22 -3.97
C LEU A 131 9.70 -4.03 -2.88
N LEU A 132 9.24 -3.95 -1.63
CA LEU A 132 9.80 -4.79 -0.55
C LEU A 132 9.59 -6.28 -0.82
N LEU A 133 8.41 -6.66 -1.31
CA LEU A 133 8.12 -8.05 -1.68
C LEU A 133 9.02 -8.51 -2.84
N TYR A 134 9.25 -7.66 -3.84
CA TYR A 134 10.16 -7.94 -4.93
C TYR A 134 11.59 -8.14 -4.43
N VAL A 135 12.11 -7.23 -3.60
CA VAL A 135 13.47 -7.36 -3.02
C VAL A 135 13.61 -8.63 -2.18
N TYR A 136 12.60 -8.98 -1.39
CA TYR A 136 12.60 -10.22 -0.61
C TYR A 136 12.72 -11.48 -1.49
N ASN A 137 11.94 -11.53 -2.57
CA ASN A 137 11.97 -12.64 -3.52
C ASN A 137 13.30 -12.68 -4.30
N LEU A 138 13.84 -11.51 -4.65
CA LEU A 138 15.14 -11.39 -5.31
C LEU A 138 16.25 -11.93 -4.41
N LYS A 139 16.28 -11.55 -3.12
CA LYS A 139 17.23 -12.11 -2.15
C LYS A 139 17.12 -13.62 -2.09
N LYS A 140 15.91 -14.15 -1.90
CA LYS A 140 15.67 -15.60 -1.88
C LYS A 140 16.14 -16.31 -3.14
N PHE A 141 15.92 -15.72 -4.30
CA PHE A 141 16.37 -16.27 -5.57
C PHE A 141 17.90 -16.40 -5.61
N PHE A 142 18.63 -15.38 -5.15
CA PHE A 142 20.10 -15.41 -5.08
C PHE A 142 20.63 -16.35 -4.00
N ASP A 143 19.97 -16.44 -2.84
CA ASP A 143 20.40 -17.30 -1.73
C ASP A 143 20.14 -18.79 -2.02
N ASP A 144 18.96 -19.14 -2.54
CA ASP A 144 18.54 -20.54 -2.75
C ASP A 144 18.92 -21.11 -4.13
N GLY A 145 19.31 -20.25 -5.08
CA GLY A 145 19.66 -20.64 -6.46
C GLY A 145 18.50 -21.27 -7.25
N LYS A 146 17.25 -21.18 -6.75
CA LYS A 146 16.06 -21.81 -7.34
C LYS A 146 15.16 -20.76 -7.99
N SER A 147 14.91 -20.92 -9.29
CA SER A 147 14.07 -20.06 -10.14
C SER A 147 12.58 -19.95 -9.75
N LYS A 148 12.11 -20.66 -8.71
CA LYS A 148 10.68 -20.68 -8.34
C LYS A 148 10.18 -19.39 -7.67
N TYR A 149 11.08 -18.45 -7.35
CA TYR A 149 10.75 -17.25 -6.58
C TYR A 149 10.76 -15.95 -7.39
N ILE A 150 11.01 -15.99 -8.71
CA ILE A 150 10.86 -14.78 -9.54
C ILE A 150 9.38 -14.51 -9.75
N ILE A 151 8.78 -13.77 -8.81
CA ILE A 151 7.49 -13.12 -9.02
C ILE A 151 7.81 -11.79 -9.71
N PHE A 152 7.43 -11.67 -10.98
CA PHE A 152 7.38 -10.36 -11.64
C PHE A 152 6.30 -9.55 -10.91
N ALA A 153 6.73 -8.50 -10.21
CA ALA A 153 5.85 -7.51 -9.60
C ALA A 153 5.44 -6.47 -10.63
#